data_AF-A0A7Y5R1C2-F1
#
_entry.id   AF-A0A7Y5R1C2-F1
#
_cell.length_a   1.000
_cell.length_b   1.000
_cell.length_c   1.000
_cell.angle_alpha   90.00
_cell.angle_beta   90.00
_cell.angle_gamma   90.00
#
_symmetry.space_group_name_H-M   'P 1'
#
loop_
_entity.id
_entity.type
_entity.pdbx_description
1 polymer ?
#
loop_
_entity_poly.entity_id
_entity_poly.type
_entity_poly.pdbx_seq_one_letter_code
_entity_poly.pdbx_strand_id
1 'polypeptide(L)'
;HHEHFDGSGYPRALGGDGISIGGRILAAADAFDALTSRRAYRDPLTPEDTIELLRAQAGRLLDPTVFAALETIVRRRKTLVFIDDVHG
;
A
#
# COMPACT_ATOMS: atom_id res chain seq x y z
N HIS A 1 8.43 9.71 -5.02
CA HIS A 1 8.06 8.36 -4.54
C HIS A 1 9.22 7.57 -3.91
N HIS A 2 10.47 8.06 -3.91
CA HIS A 2 11.62 7.30 -3.35
C HIS A 2 11.98 7.65 -1.89
N GLU A 3 11.17 8.46 -1.21
CA GLU A 3 11.30 8.70 0.23
C GLU A 3 10.67 7.52 0.98
N HIS A 4 11.33 7.03 2.03
CA HIS A 4 10.83 5.97 2.90
C HIS A 4 10.41 6.58 4.24
N PHE A 5 9.38 6.02 4.88
CA PHE A 5 8.88 6.55 6.15
C PHE A 5 9.93 6.58 7.27
N ASP A 6 10.87 5.63 7.30
CA ASP A 6 12.01 5.60 8.23
C ASP A 6 13.11 6.63 7.91
N GLY A 7 12.97 7.40 6.83
CA GLY A 7 13.96 8.37 6.38
C GLY A 7 15.14 7.76 5.61
N SER A 8 15.12 6.46 5.30
CA SER A 8 16.15 5.79 4.49
C SER A 8 16.04 6.04 2.98
N GLY A 9 15.01 6.77 2.56
CA GLY A 9 14.77 7.10 1.16
C GLY A 9 15.57 8.31 0.65
N TYR A 10 15.33 8.68 -0.60
CA TYR A 10 16.06 9.75 -1.30
C TYR A 10 15.11 10.55 -2.21
N PRO A 11 15.47 11.79 -2.61
CA PRO A 11 16.75 12.49 -2.42
C PRO A 11 16.91 13.31 -1.13
N ARG A 12 15.84 13.53 -0.36
CA ARG A 12 15.87 14.41 0.81
C ARG A 12 15.99 13.68 2.15
N ALA A 13 15.88 12.35 2.15
CA ALA A 13 15.91 11.51 3.35
C ALA A 13 14.90 11.97 4.41
N LEU A 14 13.70 12.34 3.94
CA LEU A 14 12.63 12.79 4.82
C LEU A 14 11.97 11.56 5.45
N GLY A 15 11.96 11.50 6.77
CA GLY A 15 11.26 10.47 7.54
C GLY A 15 10.01 11.02 8.21
N GLY A 16 9.06 10.12 8.48
CA GLY A 16 7.89 10.41 9.30
C GLY A 16 7.06 11.59 8.79
N ASP A 17 6.80 12.53 9.69
CA ASP A 17 6.00 13.73 9.41
C ASP A 17 6.70 14.77 8.53
N GLY A 18 7.99 14.58 8.22
CA GLY A 18 8.66 15.36 7.18
C GLY A 18 8.11 15.09 5.78
N ILE A 19 7.45 13.94 5.58
CA ILE A 19 6.75 13.61 4.35
C ILE A 19 5.31 14.14 4.45
N SER A 20 4.88 14.91 3.45
CA SER A 20 3.49 15.37 3.36
C SER A 20 2.51 14.20 3.47
N ILE A 21 1.36 14.41 4.13
CA ILE A 21 0.34 13.36 4.27
C ILE A 21 -0.11 12.78 2.92
N GLY A 22 -0.24 13.62 1.90
CA GLY A 22 -0.56 13.16 0.53
C GLY A 22 0.53 12.25 -0.05
N GLY A 23 1.81 12.56 0.20
CA GLY A 23 2.93 11.70 -0.21
C GLY A 23 2.92 10.34 0.49
N ARG A 24 2.58 10.31 1.78
CA ARG A 24 2.45 9.07 2.57
C ARG A 24 1.29 8.21 2.09
N ILE A 25 0.14 8.82 1.78
CA ILE A 25 -1.04 8.15 1.20
C ILE A 25 -0.71 7.57 -0.17
N LEU A 26 -0.11 8.37 -1.06
CA LEU A 26 0.26 7.91 -2.41
C LEU A 26 1.27 6.77 -2.38
N ALA A 27 2.25 6.79 -1.47
CA ALA A 27 3.22 5.70 -1.32
C ALA A 27 2.54 4.37 -0.95
N ALA A 28 1.57 4.39 -0.03
CA ALA A 28 0.81 3.20 0.35
C ALA A 28 -0.09 2.70 -0.81
N ALA A 29 -0.74 3.62 -1.52
CA ALA A 29 -1.59 3.27 -2.67
C ALA A 29 -0.79 2.65 -3.82
N ASP A 30 0.36 3.25 -4.17
CA ASP A 30 1.25 2.77 -5.23
C ASP A 30 1.83 1.38 -4.90
N ALA A 31 2.25 1.17 -3.65
CA ALA A 31 2.74 -0.13 -3.21
C ALA A 31 1.66 -1.23 -3.27
N PHE A 32 0.42 -0.90 -2.88
CA PHE A 32 -0.70 -1.83 -2.96
C PHE A 32 -1.08 -2.16 -4.41
N ASP A 33 -1.20 -1.14 -5.26
CA ASP A 33 -1.50 -1.32 -6.69
C ASP A 33 -0.41 -2.13 -7.40
N ALA A 34 0.87 -1.84 -7.12
CA ALA A 34 2.00 -2.55 -7.72
C ALA A 34 2.00 -4.06 -7.43
N LEU A 35 1.46 -4.47 -6.28
CA LEU A 35 1.38 -5.87 -5.84
C LEU A 35 0.09 -6.58 -6.29
N THR A 36 -1.00 -5.84 -6.46
CA THR A 36 -2.31 -6.37 -6.89
C THR A 36 -2.57 -6.26 -8.39
N SER A 37 -1.73 -5.51 -9.12
CA SER A 37 -1.79 -5.40 -10.58
C SER A 37 -0.95 -6.48 -11.28
N ARG A 38 -1.47 -7.00 -12.40
CA ARG A 38 -0.78 -8.01 -13.22
C ARG A 38 0.47 -7.41 -13.87
N ARG A 39 1.63 -8.05 -13.68
CA ARG A 39 2.90 -7.66 -14.33
C ARG A 39 3.40 -8.82 -15.18
N ALA A 40 4.18 -8.53 -16.22
CA ALA A 40 4.67 -9.54 -17.19
C ALA A 40 5.43 -10.72 -16.56
N TYR A 41 5.94 -10.56 -15.33
CA TYR A 41 6.79 -11.54 -14.64
C TYR A 41 6.15 -12.11 -13.36
N ARG A 42 4.93 -11.71 -13.02
CA ARG A 42 4.29 -12.09 -11.75
C ARG A 42 2.77 -11.95 -11.81
N ASP A 43 2.08 -13.00 -11.37
CA ASP A 43 0.64 -12.94 -11.14
C ASP A 43 0.29 -12.02 -9.96
N PRO A 44 -0.83 -11.27 -10.05
CA PRO A 44 -1.24 -10.36 -9.01
C PRO A 44 -1.48 -11.09 -7.68
N LEU A 45 -1.05 -10.47 -6.57
CA LEU A 45 -1.39 -10.95 -5.24
C LEU A 45 -2.87 -10.69 -4.94
N THR A 46 -3.43 -11.53 -4.07
CA THR A 46 -4.73 -11.20 -3.46
C THR A 46 -4.60 -9.95 -2.59
N PRO A 47 -5.70 -9.20 -2.37
CA PRO A 47 -5.69 -8.09 -1.42
C PRO A 47 -5.19 -8.48 -0.03
N GLU A 48 -5.46 -9.70 0.43
CA GLU A 48 -5.03 -10.18 1.76
C GLU A 48 -3.54 -10.43 1.81
N ASP A 49 -3.01 -11.17 0.85
CA ASP A 49 -1.57 -11.44 0.78
C ASP A 49 -0.79 -10.13 0.62
N THR A 50 -1.38 -9.17 -0.10
CA THR A 50 -0.82 -7.83 -0.24
C THR A 50 -0.77 -7.11 1.11
N ILE A 51 -1.86 -7.10 1.90
CA ILE A 51 -1.87 -6.47 3.23
C ILE A 51 -0.87 -7.13 4.17
N GLU A 52 -0.76 -8.46 4.17
CA GLU A 52 0.20 -9.19 5.00
C GLU A 52 1.65 -8.85 4.63
N LEU A 53 1.95 -8.74 3.32
CA LEU A 53 3.28 -8.33 2.84
C LEU A 53 3.59 -6.88 3.21
N LEU A 54 2.64 -5.97 3.03
CA LEU A 54 2.81 -4.56 3.35
C LEU A 54 2.89 -4.28 4.85
N ARG A 55 2.29 -5.13 5.70
CA ARG A 55 2.40 -5.02 7.17
C ARG A 55 3.85 -5.02 7.63
N ALA A 56 4.69 -5.87 7.04
CA ALA A 56 6.12 -5.93 7.36
C ALA A 56 6.88 -4.65 6.98
N GLN A 57 6.30 -3.77 6.16
CA GLN A 57 6.88 -2.52 5.69
C GLN A 57 6.33 -1.29 6.44
N ALA A 58 5.29 -1.46 7.26
CA ALA A 58 4.74 -0.40 8.08
C ALA A 58 5.76 0.09 9.11
N GLY A 59 5.95 1.40 9.21
CA GLY A 59 6.96 2.03 10.05
C GLY A 59 8.35 2.11 9.41
N ARG A 60 8.57 1.40 8.29
CA ARG A 60 9.81 1.45 7.53
C ARG A 60 9.63 2.18 6.20
N LEU A 61 8.92 1.57 5.27
CA LEU A 61 8.65 2.17 3.96
C LEU A 61 7.34 2.96 3.97
N LEU A 62 6.36 2.47 4.73
CA LEU A 62 5.02 3.03 4.80
C LEU A 62 4.76 3.67 6.16
N ASP A 63 4.00 4.75 6.16
CA ASP A 63 3.46 5.31 7.39
C ASP A 63 2.52 4.29 8.07
N PRO A 64 2.76 3.91 9.34
CA PRO A 64 1.90 3.01 10.10
C PRO A 64 0.43 3.43 10.15
N THR A 65 0.15 4.73 10.30
CA THR A 65 -1.21 5.27 10.39
C THR A 65 -1.93 5.17 9.04
N VAL A 66 -1.24 5.48 7.95
CA VAL A 66 -1.79 5.33 6.59
C VAL A 66 -2.00 3.85 6.26
N PHE A 67 -1.04 2.99 6.59
CA PHE A 67 -1.16 1.54 6.40
C PHE A 67 -2.36 0.97 7.18
N ALA A 68 -2.55 1.36 8.44
CA ALA A 68 -3.69 0.91 9.24
C ALA A 68 -5.05 1.32 8.62
N ALA A 69 -5.12 2.51 8.03
CA ALA A 69 -6.31 2.97 7.31
C ALA A 69 -6.56 2.12 6.04
N LEU A 70 -5.50 1.85 5.26
CA LEU A 70 -5.58 0.99 4.08
C LEU A 70 -6.04 -0.42 4.44
N GLU A 71 -5.42 -1.05 5.45
CA GLU A 71 -5.80 -2.37 5.95
C GLU A 71 -7.28 -2.41 6.37
N THR A 72 -7.72 -1.38 7.11
CA THR A 72 -9.12 -1.28 7.54
C THR A 72 -10.07 -1.27 6.35
N ILE A 73 -9.78 -0.50 5.30
CA ILE A 73 -10.63 -0.43 4.10
C ILE A 73 -10.60 -1.72 3.31
N VAL A 74 -9.43 -2.34 3.10
CA VAL A 74 -9.31 -3.61 2.36
C VAL A 74 -10.08 -4.73 3.07
N ARG A 75 -9.93 -4.85 4.40
CA ARG A 75 -10.67 -5.84 5.20
C ARG A 75 -12.18 -5.55 5.21
N ARG A 76 -12.60 -4.28 5.21
CA ARG A 76 -14.03 -3.89 5.15
C ARG A 76 -14.64 -4.10 3.77
N ARG A 77 -13.90 -3.94 2.68
CA ARG A 77 -14.40 -4.20 1.32
C ARG A 77 -14.69 -5.68 1.07
N LYS A 78 -14.21 -6.61 1.91
CA LYS A 78 -14.75 -7.98 1.93
C LYS A 78 -16.16 -8.08 2.52
N THR A 79 -16.60 -7.12 3.31
CA THR A 79 -17.96 -7.05 3.87
C THR A 79 -18.96 -6.43 2.88
N LEU A 80 -18.47 -5.79 1.82
CA LEU A 80 -19.26 -5.29 0.69
C LEU A 80 -18.61 -5.82 -0.59
N VAL A 81 -18.88 -7.10 -0.89
CA VAL A 81 -18.57 -7.71 -2.18
C VAL A 81 -19.10 -6.78 -3.27
N PHE A 82 -18.19 -6.10 -3.97
CA PHE A 82 -18.53 -5.46 -5.23
C PHE A 82 -18.89 -6.60 -6.18
N ILE A 83 -20.19 -6.69 -6.44
CA ILE A 83 -20.75 -7.24 -7.68
C ILE A 83 -19.95 -6.59 -8.81
N ASP A 84 -19.12 -7.37 -9.49
CA ASP A 84 -18.90 -7.37 -10.94
C ASP A 84 -17.65 -8.18 -11.27
N ASP A 85 -17.84 -9.48 -11.47
CA ASP A 85 -17.21 -10.19 -12.58
C ASP A 85 -18.08 -11.40 -12.97
N VAL A 86 -19.31 -11.10 -13.37
CA VAL A 86 -19.93 -11.84 -14.48
C VAL A 86 -19.38 -11.14 -15.71
N HIS A 87 -18.51 -11.77 -16.48
CA HIS A 87 -18.43 -11.70 -17.96
C HIS A 87 -17.42 -12.77 -18.43
N GLY A 88 -17.91 -13.78 -19.16
CA GLY A 88 -17.13 -14.83 -19.81
C GLY A 88 -17.83 -16.18 -19.82
#